data_AF-A0A7L1PIF6-F1
#
_entry.id   AF-A0A7L1PIF6-F1
#
_cell.length_a   1.000
_cell.length_b   1.000
_cell.length_c   1.000
_cell.angle_alpha   90.00
_cell.angle_beta   90.00
_cell.angle_gamma   90.00
#
_symmetry.space_group_name_H-M   'P 1'
#
loop_
_entity.id
_entity.type
_entity.pdbx_description
1 polymer ?
#
loop_
_entity_poly.entity_id
_entity_poly.type
_entity_poly.pdbx_seq_one_letter_code
_entity_poly.pdbx_strand_id
1 'polypeptide(L)'
;RRVLHGEARRGRPKARSAAAALRRLNSAVQYVPYRGALGPRSALRLVRQYDIVADCSDNVPTRYLVSDACVLAGKPLVSGSALRLEGQLVVYNYRGGPCYRCLFPQPPPPDTVTNCADGGVLGVVTGIIGCMQALEVLKIASGMGSSLNQCMLMFDALEGRFRNIKLRPKKPDCAVCGDNPSVTCLQDYEAFCGSSATDKCRALQLLPSEDRISVQRYKELLDEQVPHVLLDVRPQVEVDICRLEHAVHIPLRKLEEKDEESLQYLQKRICEERQKTDDQTSLPVYVVCKLGNDSQKAVKILQELPAKEFGSVLAKDITRGLMAWAAKIDSTFPQY
;
A
#
# COMPACT_ATOMS: atom_id res chain seq x y z
N ARG A 1 9.81 0.34 -12.08
CA ARG A 1 10.08 -0.70 -11.04
C ARG A 1 9.96 -2.15 -11.54
N ARG A 2 9.01 -2.53 -12.42
CA ARG A 2 8.84 -3.92 -12.88
C ARG A 2 9.65 -4.20 -14.17
N VAL A 3 10.98 -4.29 -14.05
CA VAL A 3 11.93 -4.30 -15.19
C VAL A 3 11.82 -5.51 -16.13
N LEU A 4 11.16 -6.58 -15.70
CA LEU A 4 10.91 -7.78 -16.53
C LEU A 4 9.87 -7.53 -17.64
N HIS A 5 9.13 -6.42 -17.58
CA HIS A 5 8.05 -6.11 -18.52
C HIS A 5 8.42 -4.90 -19.39
N GLY A 6 8.34 -5.08 -20.71
CA GLY A 6 8.46 -3.98 -21.68
C GLY A 6 7.10 -3.42 -22.10
N GLU A 7 7.10 -2.19 -22.62
CA GLU A 7 5.90 -1.43 -23.01
C GLU A 7 5.04 -2.18 -24.03
N ALA A 8 5.68 -2.87 -24.99
CA ALA A 8 5.00 -3.70 -26.00
C ALA A 8 4.15 -4.85 -25.42
N ARG A 9 4.26 -5.14 -24.11
CA ARG A 9 3.49 -6.17 -23.41
C ARG A 9 2.43 -5.60 -22.46
N ARG A 10 2.15 -4.29 -22.51
CA ARG A 10 1.06 -3.66 -21.77
C ARG A 10 -0.26 -4.39 -22.05
N GLY A 11 -1.10 -4.56 -21.02
CA GLY A 11 -2.36 -5.30 -21.09
C GLY A 11 -2.22 -6.84 -21.03
N ARG A 12 -1.03 -7.42 -21.25
CA ARG A 12 -0.83 -8.87 -21.10
C ARG A 12 -0.78 -9.26 -19.62
N PRO A 13 -1.29 -10.46 -19.24
CA PRO A 13 -1.17 -10.95 -17.87
C PRO A 13 0.30 -11.01 -17.41
N LYS A 14 0.61 -10.43 -16.24
CA LYS A 14 1.98 -10.32 -15.69
C LYS A 14 2.71 -11.66 -15.66
N ALA A 15 2.05 -12.73 -15.18
CA ALA A 15 2.65 -14.07 -15.11
C ALA A 15 3.10 -14.60 -16.49
N ARG A 16 2.29 -14.41 -17.54
CA ARG A 16 2.65 -14.80 -18.91
C ARG A 16 3.76 -13.93 -19.48
N SER A 17 3.70 -12.61 -19.24
CA SER A 17 4.74 -11.67 -19.65
C SER A 17 6.10 -12.01 -19.03
N ALA A 18 6.11 -12.32 -17.72
CA ALA A 18 7.28 -12.76 -16.97
C ALA A 18 7.85 -14.08 -17.51
N ALA A 19 7.03 -15.13 -17.63
CA ALA A 19 7.48 -16.42 -18.15
C ALA A 19 8.09 -16.30 -19.56
N ALA A 20 7.48 -15.51 -20.45
CA ALA A 20 8.03 -15.26 -21.78
C ALA A 20 9.31 -14.42 -21.77
N ALA A 21 9.52 -13.55 -20.78
CA ALA A 21 10.78 -12.82 -20.63
C ALA A 21 11.89 -13.74 -20.10
N LEU A 22 11.60 -14.57 -19.10
CA LEU A 22 12.55 -15.50 -18.49
C LEU A 22 12.97 -16.63 -19.45
N ARG A 23 12.04 -17.18 -20.24
CA ARG A 23 12.38 -18.18 -21.28
C ARG A 23 13.39 -17.70 -22.31
N ARG A 24 13.42 -16.39 -22.58
CA ARG A 24 14.44 -15.79 -23.46
C ARG A 24 15.82 -15.76 -22.81
N LEU A 25 15.88 -15.68 -21.48
CA LEU A 25 17.12 -15.66 -20.72
C LEU A 25 17.68 -17.07 -20.52
N ASN A 26 16.81 -18.04 -20.24
CA ASN A 26 17.20 -19.43 -20.08
C ASN A 26 16.07 -20.37 -20.50
N SER A 27 16.17 -21.00 -21.67
CA SER A 27 15.15 -21.93 -22.18
C SER A 27 15.21 -23.32 -21.56
N ALA A 28 16.26 -23.66 -20.80
CA ALA A 28 16.40 -24.95 -20.14
C ALA A 28 15.53 -25.10 -18.87
N VAL A 29 15.02 -23.98 -18.34
CA VAL A 29 14.17 -23.96 -17.14
C VAL A 29 12.69 -24.06 -17.52
N GLN A 30 11.92 -24.84 -16.76
CA GLN A 30 10.47 -24.91 -16.90
C GLN A 30 9.80 -23.73 -16.19
N TYR A 31 8.98 -22.96 -16.93
CA TYR A 31 8.21 -21.83 -16.40
C TYR A 31 6.71 -22.13 -16.48
N VAL A 32 6.06 -22.23 -15.32
CA VAL A 32 4.62 -22.52 -15.19
C VAL A 32 3.87 -21.27 -14.73
N PRO A 33 3.27 -20.47 -15.65
CA PRO A 33 2.56 -19.26 -15.27
C PRO A 33 1.14 -19.54 -14.80
N TYR A 34 0.83 -19.21 -13.54
CA TYR A 34 -0.55 -19.19 -13.03
C TYR A 34 -1.20 -17.83 -13.26
N ARG A 35 -2.38 -17.82 -13.88
CA ARG A 35 -3.20 -16.61 -14.06
C ARG A 35 -4.30 -16.60 -13.00
N GLY A 36 -4.19 -15.67 -12.05
CA GLY A 36 -5.18 -15.47 -11.00
C GLY A 36 -4.52 -14.91 -9.74
N ALA A 37 -5.33 -14.34 -8.86
CA ALA A 37 -4.88 -14.05 -7.50
C ALA A 37 -4.69 -15.37 -6.73
N LEU A 38 -3.69 -15.41 -5.86
CA LEU A 38 -3.56 -16.52 -4.92
C LEU A 38 -4.68 -16.40 -3.89
N GLY A 39 -5.43 -17.48 -3.65
CA GLY A 39 -6.54 -17.49 -2.70
C GLY A 39 -6.54 -18.75 -1.86
N PRO A 40 -7.37 -18.83 -0.82
CA PRO A 40 -7.38 -19.96 0.13
C PRO A 40 -7.57 -21.33 -0.55
N ARG A 41 -8.42 -21.38 -1.58
CA ARG A 41 -8.70 -22.60 -2.36
C ARG A 41 -7.52 -23.06 -3.21
N SER A 42 -6.68 -22.15 -3.69
CA SER A 42 -5.57 -22.45 -4.60
C SER A 42 -4.21 -22.54 -3.91
N ALA A 43 -4.00 -21.77 -2.84
CA ALA A 43 -2.71 -21.59 -2.19
C ALA A 43 -2.11 -22.91 -1.70
N LEU A 44 -2.83 -23.68 -0.89
CA LEU A 44 -2.30 -24.93 -0.33
C LEU A 44 -1.96 -25.94 -1.42
N ARG A 45 -2.81 -26.07 -2.44
CA ARG A 45 -2.59 -26.96 -3.58
C ARG A 45 -1.34 -26.56 -4.38
N LEU A 46 -1.13 -25.26 -4.59
CA LEU A 46 0.03 -24.77 -5.34
C LEU A 46 1.32 -24.88 -4.52
N VAL A 47 1.31 -24.46 -3.26
CA VAL A 47 2.49 -24.51 -2.37
C VAL A 47 3.03 -25.94 -2.23
N ARG A 48 2.16 -26.95 -2.14
CA ARG A 48 2.57 -28.36 -2.07
C ARG A 48 3.38 -28.85 -3.26
N GLN A 49 3.25 -28.22 -4.43
CA GLN A 49 3.94 -28.60 -5.65
C GLN A 49 5.37 -28.02 -5.76
N TYR A 50 5.78 -27.16 -4.83
CA TYR A 50 7.08 -26.49 -4.86
C TYR A 50 7.89 -26.79 -3.60
N ASP A 51 9.21 -26.72 -3.71
CA ASP A 51 10.12 -26.97 -2.60
C ASP A 51 10.33 -25.74 -1.72
N ILE A 52 10.37 -24.57 -2.35
CA ILE A 52 10.62 -23.28 -1.69
C ILE A 52 9.64 -22.27 -2.27
N VAL A 53 9.02 -21.47 -1.40
CA VAL A 53 8.10 -20.40 -1.81
C VAL A 53 8.78 -19.06 -1.60
N ALA A 54 8.68 -18.18 -2.59
CA ALA A 54 9.08 -16.78 -2.49
C ALA A 54 7.83 -15.89 -2.46
N ASP A 55 7.64 -15.15 -1.38
CA ASP A 55 6.59 -14.14 -1.29
C ASP A 55 7.09 -12.79 -1.81
N CYS A 56 6.65 -12.44 -3.01
CA CYS A 56 6.90 -11.16 -3.66
C CYS A 56 5.62 -10.28 -3.68
N SER A 57 4.68 -10.51 -2.76
CA SER A 57 3.44 -9.74 -2.67
C SER A 57 3.63 -8.44 -1.90
N ASP A 58 2.77 -7.46 -2.14
CA ASP A 58 2.80 -6.12 -1.53
C ASP A 58 1.60 -5.83 -0.63
N ASN A 59 0.86 -6.87 -0.21
CA ASN A 59 -0.32 -6.74 0.63
C ASN A 59 -0.32 -7.73 1.81
N VAL A 60 -0.91 -7.30 2.91
CA VAL A 60 -0.97 -8.05 4.17
C VAL A 60 -1.77 -9.36 4.06
N PRO A 61 -2.98 -9.39 3.42
CA PRO A 61 -3.74 -10.63 3.30
C PRO A 61 -2.97 -11.77 2.64
N THR A 62 -2.26 -11.47 1.54
CA THR A 62 -1.45 -12.48 0.82
C THR A 62 -0.28 -12.98 1.67
N ARG A 63 0.35 -12.10 2.47
CA ARG A 63 1.45 -12.48 3.39
C ARG A 63 0.99 -13.49 4.43
N TYR A 64 -0.16 -13.27 5.05
CA TYR A 64 -0.76 -14.25 5.97
C TYR A 64 -1.13 -15.54 5.25
N LEU A 65 -1.81 -15.45 4.10
CA LEU A 65 -2.22 -16.61 3.30
C LEU A 65 -1.04 -17.50 2.91
N VAL A 66 0.03 -16.91 2.37
CA VAL A 66 1.18 -17.67 1.88
C VAL A 66 2.01 -18.24 3.04
N SER A 67 2.17 -17.50 4.14
CA SER A 67 2.82 -18.00 5.35
C SER A 67 2.09 -19.21 5.92
N ASP A 68 0.77 -19.10 6.11
CA ASP A 68 -0.03 -20.18 6.68
C ASP A 68 -0.03 -21.40 5.73
N ALA A 69 -0.15 -21.17 4.42
CA ALA A 69 -0.07 -22.25 3.44
C ALA A 69 1.30 -22.96 3.45
N CYS A 70 2.39 -22.22 3.64
CA CYS A 70 3.74 -22.78 3.76
C CYS A 70 3.91 -23.61 5.03
N VAL A 71 3.38 -23.16 6.18
CA VAL A 71 3.41 -23.96 7.40
C VAL A 71 2.61 -25.25 7.22
N LEU A 72 1.37 -25.17 6.74
CA LEU A 72 0.48 -26.32 6.53
C LEU A 72 1.02 -27.33 5.49
N ALA A 73 1.90 -26.89 4.59
CA ALA A 73 2.55 -27.74 3.60
C ALA A 73 3.99 -28.15 3.98
N GLY A 74 4.51 -27.69 5.12
CA GLY A 74 5.89 -27.95 5.54
C GLY A 74 6.95 -27.35 4.61
N LYS A 75 6.67 -26.18 4.00
CA LYS A 75 7.56 -25.53 3.02
C LYS A 75 8.23 -24.28 3.59
N PRO A 76 9.53 -24.03 3.32
CA PRO A 76 10.17 -22.77 3.64
C PRO A 76 9.61 -21.62 2.82
N LEU A 77 9.54 -20.45 3.44
CA LEU A 77 9.05 -19.22 2.82
C LEU A 77 10.11 -18.13 2.90
N VAL A 78 10.58 -17.64 1.75
CA VAL A 78 11.43 -16.47 1.66
C VAL A 78 10.54 -15.25 1.36
N SER A 79 10.33 -14.36 2.32
CA SER A 79 9.41 -13.21 2.16
C SER A 79 10.20 -11.91 2.11
N GLY A 80 10.00 -11.16 1.02
CA GLY A 80 10.53 -9.81 0.84
C GLY A 80 9.44 -8.77 0.94
N SER A 81 9.78 -7.56 1.39
CA SER A 81 8.90 -6.39 1.37
C SER A 81 9.69 -5.14 1.06
N ALA A 82 9.00 -4.12 0.54
CA ALA A 82 9.56 -2.79 0.38
C ALA A 82 8.44 -1.75 0.45
N LEU A 83 8.73 -0.60 1.03
CA LEU A 83 7.82 0.54 1.12
C LEU A 83 8.66 1.81 1.16
N ARG A 84 8.33 2.82 0.34
CA ARG A 84 9.11 4.06 0.23
C ARG A 84 10.60 3.77 -0.09
N LEU A 85 11.48 4.03 0.87
CA LEU A 85 12.94 3.84 0.81
C LEU A 85 13.41 2.66 1.68
N GLU A 86 12.49 1.89 2.25
CA GLU A 86 12.80 0.78 3.14
C GLU A 86 12.52 -0.57 2.47
N GLY A 87 13.35 -1.55 2.78
CA GLY A 87 13.20 -2.93 2.36
C GLY A 87 13.38 -3.90 3.52
N GLN A 88 12.71 -5.04 3.48
CA GLN A 88 12.84 -6.09 4.48
C GLN A 88 12.92 -7.47 3.82
N LEU A 89 13.67 -8.39 4.44
CA LEU A 89 13.79 -9.77 3.98
C LEU A 89 13.92 -10.73 5.16
N VAL A 90 13.13 -11.81 5.15
CA VAL A 90 13.12 -12.85 6.18
C VAL A 90 12.89 -14.22 5.56
N VAL A 91 13.50 -15.26 6.12
CA VAL A 91 13.13 -16.66 5.84
C VAL A 91 12.31 -17.24 6.99
N TYR A 92 11.06 -17.55 6.68
CA TYR A 92 10.09 -18.14 7.60
C TYR A 92 9.97 -19.65 7.40
N ASN A 93 9.47 -20.33 8.44
CA ASN A 93 9.17 -21.77 8.45
C ASN A 93 10.35 -22.64 7.97
N TYR A 94 11.56 -22.31 8.43
CA TYR A 94 12.78 -23.01 8.04
C TYR A 94 13.58 -23.43 9.28
N ARG A 95 13.84 -24.73 9.44
CA ARG A 95 14.69 -25.32 10.51
C ARG A 95 14.43 -24.70 11.90
N GLY A 96 13.17 -24.75 12.38
CA GLY A 96 12.77 -24.21 13.69
C GLY A 96 12.61 -22.69 13.76
N GLY A 97 12.72 -21.99 12.63
CA GLY A 97 12.44 -20.57 12.51
C GLY A 97 10.95 -20.21 12.66
N PRO A 98 10.63 -18.94 12.96
CA PRO A 98 9.26 -18.47 13.11
C PRO A 98 8.47 -18.54 11.80
N CYS A 99 7.14 -18.59 11.89
CA CYS A 99 6.26 -18.21 10.78
C CYS A 99 5.91 -16.71 10.86
N TYR A 100 5.19 -16.18 9.86
CA TYR A 100 4.80 -14.76 9.87
C TYR A 100 3.96 -14.38 11.11
N ARG A 101 3.05 -15.26 11.54
CA ARG A 101 2.22 -15.05 12.76
C ARG A 101 3.01 -15.09 14.06
N CYS A 102 4.18 -15.71 14.11
CA CYS A 102 5.02 -15.62 15.31
C CYS A 102 5.46 -14.16 15.55
N LEU A 103 5.67 -13.39 14.49
CA LEU A 103 6.04 -11.98 14.56
C LEU A 103 4.81 -11.09 14.65
N PHE A 104 3.79 -11.37 13.82
CA PHE A 104 2.58 -10.57 13.68
C PHE A 104 1.34 -11.45 13.93
N PRO A 105 0.98 -11.75 15.20
CA PRO A 105 -0.11 -12.68 15.50
C PRO A 105 -1.46 -12.22 14.97
N GLN A 106 -1.70 -10.91 15.05
CA GLN A 106 -2.90 -10.25 14.55
C GLN A 106 -2.51 -9.24 13.47
N PRO A 107 -3.35 -9.10 12.42
CA PRO A 107 -3.12 -8.11 11.39
C PRO A 107 -3.26 -6.70 11.98
N PRO A 108 -2.45 -5.73 11.50
CA PRO A 108 -2.61 -4.33 11.87
C PRO A 108 -4.00 -3.80 11.44
N PRO A 109 -4.54 -2.77 12.11
CA PRO A 109 -5.77 -2.12 11.71
C PRO A 109 -5.72 -1.72 10.22
N PRO A 110 -6.76 -1.99 9.42
CA PRO A 110 -6.68 -1.80 7.98
C PRO A 110 -6.39 -0.36 7.53
N ASP A 111 -6.65 0.63 8.38
CA ASP A 111 -6.49 2.05 8.10
C ASP A 111 -5.05 2.56 8.30
N THR A 112 -4.24 1.80 9.03
CA THR A 112 -2.80 2.10 9.26
C THR A 112 -1.90 1.41 8.25
N VAL A 113 -2.43 0.46 7.48
CA VAL A 113 -1.66 -0.30 6.47
C VAL A 113 -1.48 0.56 5.23
N THR A 114 -0.22 0.89 4.92
CA THR A 114 0.15 1.55 3.67
C THR A 114 0.78 0.53 2.73
N ASN A 115 0.26 0.39 1.50
CA ASN A 115 0.86 -0.47 0.47
C ASN A 115 1.73 0.35 -0.50
N CYS A 116 2.45 -0.33 -1.40
CA CYS A 116 3.31 0.30 -2.40
C CYS A 116 2.57 1.25 -3.36
N ALA A 117 1.27 1.03 -3.61
CA ALA A 117 0.47 1.86 -4.51
C ALA A 117 0.04 3.17 -3.84
N ASP A 118 -0.23 3.13 -2.53
CA ASP A 118 -0.64 4.29 -1.73
C ASP A 118 0.56 5.08 -1.21
N GLY A 119 1.56 4.42 -0.62
CA GLY A 119 2.71 5.09 0.00
C GLY A 119 3.89 5.38 -0.92
N GLY A 120 3.83 4.89 -2.17
CA GLY A 120 4.95 4.89 -3.10
C GLY A 120 6.06 3.91 -2.72
N VAL A 121 6.89 3.53 -3.70
CA VAL A 121 8.08 2.71 -3.47
C VAL A 121 9.14 3.00 -4.52
N LEU A 122 10.38 3.22 -4.09
CA LEU A 122 11.51 3.39 -4.99
C LEU A 122 11.83 2.07 -5.68
N GLY A 123 11.77 2.04 -7.01
CA GLY A 123 11.90 0.81 -7.78
C GLY A 123 13.21 0.06 -7.56
N VAL A 124 14.30 0.78 -7.29
CA VAL A 124 15.61 0.19 -7.02
C VAL A 124 15.60 -0.61 -5.72
N VAL A 125 14.90 -0.14 -4.68
CA VAL A 125 14.74 -0.87 -3.40
C VAL A 125 14.07 -2.22 -3.63
N THR A 126 12.99 -2.27 -4.44
CA THR A 126 12.36 -3.54 -4.80
C THR A 126 13.29 -4.47 -5.58
N GLY A 127 14.19 -3.92 -6.39
CA GLY A 127 15.20 -4.69 -7.11
C GLY A 127 16.25 -5.30 -6.19
N ILE A 128 16.78 -4.50 -5.25
CA ILE A 128 17.77 -4.96 -4.25
C ILE A 128 17.17 -6.09 -3.41
N ILE A 129 15.98 -5.87 -2.82
CA ILE A 129 15.31 -6.91 -2.01
C ILE A 129 14.99 -8.14 -2.84
N GLY A 130 14.54 -7.99 -4.09
CA GLY A 130 14.28 -9.12 -4.99
C GLY A 130 15.53 -9.96 -5.29
N CYS A 131 16.69 -9.32 -5.50
CA CYS A 131 17.96 -10.01 -5.69
C CYS A 131 18.39 -10.78 -4.44
N MET A 132 18.27 -10.17 -3.26
CA MET A 132 18.59 -10.83 -1.98
C MET A 132 17.61 -11.97 -1.68
N GLN A 133 16.33 -11.82 -2.04
CA GLN A 133 15.33 -12.88 -1.94
C GLN A 133 15.70 -14.08 -2.82
N ALA A 134 16.11 -13.84 -4.08
CA ALA A 134 16.58 -14.90 -4.97
C ALA A 134 17.83 -15.60 -4.43
N LEU A 135 18.76 -14.85 -3.82
CA LEU A 135 19.95 -15.42 -3.17
C LEU A 135 19.57 -16.40 -2.04
N GLU A 136 18.64 -16.05 -1.16
CA GLU A 136 18.19 -16.98 -0.10
C GLU A 136 17.52 -18.22 -0.67
N VAL A 137 16.70 -18.09 -1.71
CA VAL A 137 16.09 -19.24 -2.40
C VAL A 137 17.18 -20.18 -2.94
N LEU A 138 18.21 -19.63 -3.59
CA LEU A 138 19.32 -20.42 -4.13
C LEU A 138 20.13 -21.12 -3.04
N LYS A 139 20.44 -20.44 -1.93
CA LYS A 139 21.18 -21.06 -0.83
C LYS A 139 20.39 -22.19 -0.15
N ILE A 140 19.07 -22.04 -0.02
CA ILE A 140 18.21 -23.11 0.50
C ILE A 140 18.18 -24.28 -0.50
N ALA A 141 17.98 -23.99 -1.79
CA ALA A 141 17.90 -25.01 -2.85
C ALA A 141 19.19 -25.81 -3.01
N SER A 142 20.36 -25.16 -2.85
CA SER A 142 21.67 -25.81 -2.95
C SER A 142 22.10 -26.56 -1.67
N GLY A 143 21.31 -26.49 -0.59
CA GLY A 143 21.64 -27.13 0.68
C GLY A 143 22.59 -26.33 1.59
N MET A 144 23.09 -25.17 1.14
CA MET A 144 23.90 -24.25 1.98
C MET A 144 23.13 -23.72 3.18
N GLY A 145 21.80 -23.70 3.08
CA GLY A 145 20.88 -23.19 4.08
C GLY A 145 20.71 -21.67 4.03
N SER A 146 19.96 -21.11 4.98
CA SER A 146 19.65 -19.68 5.00
C SER A 146 20.40 -18.98 6.13
N SER A 147 20.96 -17.82 5.81
CA SER A 147 21.55 -16.90 6.80
C SER A 147 20.49 -16.00 7.43
N LEU A 148 19.28 -15.99 6.87
CA LEU A 148 18.13 -15.22 7.33
C LEU A 148 17.08 -16.09 8.06
N ASN A 149 17.49 -17.26 8.53
CA ASN A 149 16.72 -18.00 9.52
C ASN A 149 16.83 -17.28 10.88
N GLN A 150 15.69 -17.01 11.52
CA GLN A 150 15.63 -16.24 12.78
C GLN A 150 16.36 -14.89 12.70
N CYS A 151 16.42 -14.28 11.52
CA CYS A 151 17.02 -12.98 11.30
C CYS A 151 16.19 -12.22 10.26
N MET A 152 15.84 -10.98 10.58
CA MET A 152 15.20 -10.05 9.66
C MET A 152 16.23 -9.04 9.20
N LEU A 153 16.51 -9.07 7.90
CA LEU A 153 17.31 -8.05 7.26
C LEU A 153 16.42 -6.83 6.98
N MET A 154 16.88 -5.67 7.41
CA MET A 154 16.31 -4.36 7.10
C MET A 154 17.29 -3.60 6.21
N PHE A 155 16.79 -3.00 5.14
CA PHE A 155 17.53 -2.11 4.27
C PHE A 155 16.92 -0.72 4.31
N ASP A 156 17.71 0.26 4.68
CA ASP A 156 17.39 1.69 4.63
C ASP A 156 18.15 2.29 3.44
N ALA A 157 17.43 2.64 2.37
CA ALA A 157 18.02 3.19 1.16
C ALA A 157 18.35 4.68 1.28
N LEU A 158 17.80 5.39 2.26
CA LEU A 158 18.11 6.80 2.48
C LEU A 158 19.53 6.92 3.04
N GLU A 159 19.83 6.12 4.06
CA GLU A 159 21.13 6.09 4.72
C GLU A 159 22.11 5.07 4.11
N GLY A 160 21.63 4.22 3.19
CA GLY A 160 22.41 3.13 2.59
C GLY A 160 22.81 2.04 3.60
N ARG A 161 22.01 1.82 4.65
CA ARG A 161 22.36 0.93 5.76
C ARG A 161 21.61 -0.39 5.70
N PHE A 162 22.32 -1.46 6.06
CA PHE A 162 21.72 -2.76 6.34
C PHE A 162 21.76 -3.02 7.85
N ARG A 163 20.66 -3.56 8.39
CA ARG A 163 20.56 -3.98 9.80
C ARG A 163 20.00 -5.38 9.88
N ASN A 164 20.61 -6.22 10.71
CA ASN A 164 20.12 -7.56 11.01
C ASN A 164 19.45 -7.55 12.37
N ILE A 165 18.15 -7.81 12.40
CA ILE A 165 17.36 -7.94 13.61
C ILE A 165 17.20 -9.42 13.93
N LYS A 166 17.77 -9.85 15.06
CA LYS A 166 17.59 -11.23 15.53
C LYS A 166 16.13 -11.46 15.91
N LEU A 167 15.53 -12.49 15.33
CA LEU A 167 14.17 -12.91 15.62
C LEU A 167 14.18 -14.03 16.67
N ARG A 168 13.08 -14.14 17.40
CA ARG A 168 12.82 -15.30 18.25
C ARG A 168 12.52 -16.52 17.38
N PRO A 169 12.77 -17.75 17.88
CA PRO A 169 12.35 -18.97 17.21
C PRO A 169 10.81 -19.08 17.12
N LYS A 170 10.34 -20.21 16.56
CA LYS A 170 8.92 -20.61 16.59
C LYS A 170 8.30 -20.38 17.98
N LYS A 171 7.16 -19.68 18.04
CA LYS A 171 6.39 -19.52 19.28
C LYS A 171 5.59 -20.80 19.58
N PRO A 172 5.66 -21.38 20.81
CA PRO A 172 4.89 -22.56 21.20
C PRO A 172 3.37 -22.38 21.09
N ASP A 173 2.88 -21.17 21.37
CA ASP A 173 1.47 -20.78 21.36
C ASP A 173 1.00 -20.21 20.01
N CYS A 174 1.80 -20.31 18.95
CA CYS A 174 1.43 -19.76 17.66
C CYS A 174 0.20 -20.46 17.08
N ALA A 175 -0.80 -19.68 16.67
CA ALA A 175 -2.05 -20.19 16.09
C ALA A 175 -1.88 -21.16 14.90
N VAL A 176 -0.75 -21.12 14.19
CA VAL A 176 -0.51 -21.93 12.97
C VAL A 176 0.63 -22.94 13.13
N CYS A 177 1.77 -22.53 13.69
CA CYS A 177 2.94 -23.40 13.83
C CYS A 177 3.22 -23.82 15.28
N GLY A 178 2.38 -23.44 16.24
CA GLY A 178 2.53 -23.79 17.65
C GLY A 178 2.32 -25.29 17.91
N ASP A 179 2.36 -25.67 19.17
CA ASP A 179 2.26 -27.08 19.57
C ASP A 179 0.80 -27.57 19.55
N ASN A 180 -0.15 -26.65 19.70
CA ASN A 180 -1.59 -26.88 19.55
C ASN A 180 -2.19 -25.83 18.59
N PRO A 181 -2.04 -25.99 17.26
CA PRO A 181 -2.46 -24.97 16.29
C PRO A 181 -3.99 -24.89 16.17
N SER A 182 -4.54 -23.67 16.24
CA SER A 182 -5.97 -23.40 16.01
C SER A 182 -6.32 -23.21 14.54
N VAL A 183 -5.35 -22.82 13.71
CA VAL A 183 -5.50 -22.65 12.27
C VAL A 183 -4.97 -23.90 11.58
N THR A 184 -5.89 -24.78 11.18
CA THR A 184 -5.59 -26.06 10.50
C THR A 184 -5.96 -26.04 9.01
N CYS A 185 -6.66 -25.00 8.56
CA CYS A 185 -7.04 -24.79 7.17
C CYS A 185 -6.91 -23.31 6.79
N LEU A 186 -6.84 -23.04 5.48
CA LEU A 186 -6.77 -21.66 4.98
C LEU A 186 -8.15 -21.00 5.03
N GLN A 187 -8.19 -19.83 5.65
CA GLN A 187 -9.42 -19.04 5.87
C GLN A 187 -9.56 -17.89 4.86
N ASP A 188 -10.62 -17.09 4.98
CA ASP A 188 -10.74 -15.84 4.25
C ASP A 188 -9.82 -14.77 4.86
N TYR A 189 -8.67 -14.55 4.21
CA TYR A 189 -7.66 -13.59 4.68
C TYR A 189 -8.03 -12.14 4.37
N GLU A 190 -8.88 -11.88 3.38
CA GLU A 190 -9.36 -10.51 3.13
C GLU A 190 -10.33 -10.09 4.25
N ALA A 191 -11.24 -10.99 4.65
CA ALA A 191 -12.11 -10.79 5.79
C ALA A 191 -11.31 -10.67 7.11
N PHE A 192 -10.36 -11.58 7.35
CA PHE A 192 -9.52 -11.57 8.55
C PHE A 192 -8.67 -10.30 8.69
N CYS A 193 -8.09 -9.82 7.60
CA CYS A 193 -7.27 -8.61 7.60
C CYS A 193 -8.07 -7.33 7.38
N GLY A 194 -9.39 -7.41 7.16
CA GLY A 194 -10.25 -6.28 6.79
C GLY A 194 -9.78 -5.51 5.55
N SER A 195 -8.95 -6.11 4.69
CA SER A 195 -8.27 -5.45 3.57
C SER A 195 -8.14 -6.37 2.34
N SER A 196 -8.09 -5.81 1.13
CA SER A 196 -8.02 -6.62 -0.09
C SER A 196 -6.60 -7.12 -0.39
N ALA A 197 -6.53 -8.32 -0.98
CA ALA A 197 -5.33 -8.97 -1.48
C ALA A 197 -4.87 -8.46 -2.86
N THR A 198 -5.50 -7.41 -3.39
CA THR A 198 -5.19 -6.88 -4.74
C THR A 198 -4.88 -5.37 -4.70
N ASP A 199 -3.96 -4.94 -5.57
CA ASP A 199 -3.63 -3.51 -5.84
C ASP A 199 -4.83 -2.70 -6.35
N LYS A 200 -6.03 -3.28 -6.48
CA LYS A 200 -7.24 -2.54 -6.86
C LYS A 200 -7.61 -1.64 -5.70
N CYS A 201 -7.04 -0.44 -5.74
CA CYS A 201 -7.31 0.76 -4.95
C CYS A 201 -8.47 0.54 -3.98
N ARG A 202 -8.14 0.16 -2.74
CA ARG A 202 -9.13 0.08 -1.68
C ARG A 202 -9.68 1.48 -1.51
N ALA A 203 -10.99 1.64 -1.68
CA ALA A 203 -11.65 2.83 -1.20
C ALA A 203 -11.68 2.71 0.32
N LEU A 204 -10.82 3.45 1.02
CA LEU A 204 -11.02 3.66 2.45
C LEU A 204 -12.44 4.21 2.68
N GLN A 205 -13.06 3.83 3.79
CA GLN A 205 -14.36 4.35 4.24
C GLN A 205 -14.19 4.83 5.68
N LEU A 206 -13.41 5.90 5.85
CA LEU A 206 -13.17 6.54 7.16
C LEU A 206 -14.25 7.57 7.48
N LEU A 207 -14.85 8.16 6.45
CA LEU A 207 -15.87 9.20 6.55
C LEU A 207 -17.25 8.64 6.18
N PRO A 208 -18.32 9.14 6.81
CA PRO A 208 -19.69 8.86 6.38
C PRO A 208 -19.97 9.59 5.06
N SER A 209 -21.03 9.18 4.34
CA SER A 209 -21.31 9.65 2.98
C SER A 209 -21.51 11.17 2.85
N GLU A 210 -22.02 11.82 3.89
CA GLU A 210 -22.29 13.25 3.97
C GLU A 210 -21.01 14.11 3.95
N ASP A 211 -19.89 13.55 4.39
CA ASP A 211 -18.57 14.19 4.42
C ASP A 211 -17.76 13.88 3.15
N ARG A 212 -18.41 13.31 2.13
CA ARG A 212 -17.79 12.97 0.84
C ARG A 212 -18.55 13.62 -0.31
N ILE A 213 -17.82 14.02 -1.34
CA ILE A 213 -18.39 14.56 -2.59
C ILE A 213 -17.87 13.77 -3.79
N SER A 214 -18.67 13.62 -4.84
CA SER A 214 -18.23 13.00 -6.09
C SER A 214 -17.45 14.01 -6.95
N VAL A 215 -16.60 13.53 -7.85
CA VAL A 215 -15.88 14.41 -8.81
C VAL A 215 -16.83 15.17 -9.73
N GLN A 216 -17.98 14.60 -10.07
CA GLN A 216 -19.01 15.28 -10.88
C GLN A 216 -19.68 16.41 -10.10
N ARG A 217 -20.11 16.15 -8.87
CA ARG A 217 -20.73 17.20 -8.05
C ARG A 217 -19.72 18.30 -7.72
N TYR A 218 -18.45 17.94 -7.51
CA TYR A 218 -17.40 18.93 -7.33
C TYR A 218 -17.17 19.77 -8.61
N LYS A 219 -17.21 19.16 -9.80
CA LYS A 219 -17.14 19.88 -11.09
C LYS A 219 -18.31 20.85 -11.27
N GLU A 220 -19.53 20.44 -10.90
CA GLU A 220 -20.71 21.32 -10.93
C GLU A 220 -20.50 22.55 -10.05
N LEU A 221 -20.01 22.38 -8.81
CA LEU A 221 -19.69 23.51 -7.92
C LEU A 221 -18.62 24.44 -8.50
N LEU A 222 -17.64 23.87 -9.21
CA LEU A 222 -16.59 24.64 -9.87
C LEU A 222 -17.16 25.47 -11.04
N ASP A 223 -18.06 24.88 -11.82
CA ASP A 223 -18.71 25.55 -12.96
C ASP A 223 -19.70 26.63 -12.53
N GLU A 224 -20.43 26.36 -11.44
CA GLU A 224 -21.33 27.31 -10.77
C GLU A 224 -20.57 28.41 -10.01
N GLN A 225 -19.23 28.33 -9.96
CA GLN A 225 -18.36 29.26 -9.21
C GLN A 225 -18.76 29.41 -7.74
N VAL A 226 -19.23 28.33 -7.13
CA VAL A 226 -19.59 28.31 -5.71
C VAL A 226 -18.33 28.57 -4.88
N PRO A 227 -18.32 29.57 -3.97
CA PRO A 227 -17.15 29.88 -3.16
C PRO A 227 -16.72 28.70 -2.26
N HIS A 228 -15.47 28.27 -2.40
CA HIS A 228 -14.89 27.16 -1.64
C HIS A 228 -13.35 27.18 -1.69
N VAL A 229 -12.71 26.38 -0.83
CA VAL A 229 -11.27 26.06 -0.94
C VAL A 229 -11.10 24.60 -1.37
N LEU A 230 -10.24 24.37 -2.35
CA LEU A 230 -9.77 23.03 -2.70
C LEU A 230 -8.37 22.81 -2.11
N LEU A 231 -8.20 21.76 -1.32
CA LEU A 231 -6.96 21.36 -0.67
C LEU A 231 -6.42 20.08 -1.29
N ASP A 232 -5.27 20.14 -1.94
CA ASP A 232 -4.52 18.99 -2.42
C ASP A 232 -3.54 18.51 -1.34
N VAL A 233 -3.70 17.26 -0.89
CA VAL A 233 -2.89 16.68 0.20
C VAL A 233 -1.83 15.69 -0.28
N ARG A 234 -1.60 15.61 -1.59
CA ARG A 234 -0.59 14.70 -2.16
C ARG A 234 0.84 15.12 -1.79
N PRO A 235 1.81 14.19 -1.83
CA PRO A 235 3.23 14.54 -1.75
C PRO A 235 3.65 15.51 -2.87
N GLN A 236 4.64 16.37 -2.61
CA GLN A 236 5.15 17.36 -3.58
C GLN A 236 5.45 16.75 -4.96
N VAL A 237 6.14 15.61 -4.99
CA VAL A 237 6.51 14.90 -6.22
C VAL A 237 5.31 14.51 -7.09
N GLU A 238 4.12 14.34 -6.52
CA GLU A 238 2.91 14.05 -7.28
C GLU A 238 2.23 15.31 -7.81
N VAL A 239 2.33 16.41 -7.06
CA VAL A 239 1.81 17.73 -7.46
C VAL A 239 2.65 18.33 -8.58
N ASP A 240 3.96 18.10 -8.57
CA ASP A 240 4.89 18.52 -9.62
C ASP A 240 4.60 17.82 -10.97
N ILE A 241 3.97 16.63 -10.94
CA ILE A 241 3.54 15.92 -12.16
C ILE A 241 2.31 16.60 -12.77
N CYS A 242 1.30 16.84 -11.94
CA CYS A 242 0.05 17.48 -12.34
C CYS A 242 -0.71 17.98 -11.11
N ARG A 243 -1.48 19.07 -11.28
CA ARG A 243 -2.35 19.63 -10.23
C ARG A 243 -3.53 20.36 -10.85
N LEU A 244 -4.60 20.54 -10.06
CA LEU A 244 -5.65 21.50 -10.39
C LEU A 244 -5.13 22.89 -10.01
N GLU A 245 -5.16 23.84 -10.95
CA GLU A 245 -4.47 25.13 -10.79
C GLU A 245 -4.95 25.92 -9.57
N HIS A 246 -6.25 25.88 -9.31
CA HIS A 246 -6.93 26.54 -8.19
C HIS A 246 -6.78 25.83 -6.84
N ALA A 247 -6.15 24.65 -6.80
CA ALA A 247 -5.93 23.92 -5.56
C ALA A 247 -4.81 24.55 -4.72
N VAL A 248 -5.08 24.68 -3.41
CA VAL A 248 -4.08 24.94 -2.38
C VAL A 248 -3.37 23.63 -2.07
N HIS A 249 -2.05 23.61 -2.05
CA HIS A 249 -1.28 22.39 -1.78
C HIS A 249 -0.71 22.40 -0.36
N ILE A 250 -1.10 21.41 0.45
CA ILE A 250 -0.51 21.12 1.77
C ILE A 250 -0.42 19.59 1.92
N PRO A 251 0.77 18.99 1.86
CA PRO A 251 0.91 17.54 1.97
C PRO A 251 0.27 16.98 3.25
N LEU A 252 -0.37 15.80 3.18
CA LEU A 252 -1.00 15.15 4.34
C LEU A 252 -0.06 15.10 5.56
N ARG A 253 1.22 14.80 5.33
CA ARG A 253 2.24 14.74 6.39
C ARG A 253 2.32 16.03 7.22
N LYS A 254 2.21 17.20 6.59
CA LYS A 254 2.23 18.50 7.28
C LYS A 254 0.99 18.69 8.15
N LEU A 255 -0.16 18.16 7.72
CA LEU A 255 -1.39 18.15 8.53
C LEU A 255 -1.28 17.17 9.71
N GLU A 256 -0.71 15.98 9.50
CA GLU A 256 -0.46 14.99 10.55
C GLU A 256 0.49 15.52 11.63
N GLU A 257 1.53 16.26 11.21
CA GLU A 257 2.50 16.92 12.10
C GLU A 257 1.94 18.20 12.75
N LYS A 258 0.72 18.64 12.38
CA LYS A 258 0.11 19.91 12.81
C LYS A 258 1.04 21.11 12.62
N ASP A 259 1.69 21.18 11.47
CA ASP A 259 2.62 22.24 11.09
C ASP A 259 1.93 23.61 11.09
N GLU A 260 2.37 24.51 11.99
CA GLU A 260 1.71 25.81 12.21
C GLU A 260 1.69 26.69 10.97
N GLU A 261 2.79 26.73 10.20
CA GLU A 261 2.91 27.53 8.98
C GLU A 261 1.88 27.08 7.92
N SER A 262 1.78 25.77 7.70
CA SER A 262 0.81 25.18 6.78
C SER A 262 -0.63 25.45 7.21
N LEU A 263 -0.92 25.33 8.50
CA LEU A 263 -2.25 25.57 9.07
C LEU A 263 -2.63 27.06 8.95
N GLN A 264 -1.73 27.98 9.28
CA GLN A 264 -1.93 29.42 9.10
C GLN A 264 -2.15 29.79 7.64
N TYR A 265 -1.41 29.17 6.71
CA TYR A 265 -1.60 29.36 5.27
C TYR A 265 -2.98 28.90 4.82
N LEU A 266 -3.44 27.73 5.26
CA LEU A 266 -4.79 27.24 4.98
C LEU A 266 -5.87 28.20 5.52
N GLN A 267 -5.70 28.64 6.77
CA GLN A 267 -6.62 29.57 7.43
C GLN A 267 -6.70 30.89 6.66
N LYS A 268 -5.55 31.45 6.24
CA LYS A 268 -5.48 32.66 5.41
C LYS A 268 -6.27 32.50 4.11
N ARG A 269 -6.09 31.38 3.39
CA ARG A 269 -6.83 31.10 2.15
C ARG A 269 -8.33 30.97 2.37
N ILE A 270 -8.76 30.34 3.47
CA ILE A 270 -10.18 30.26 3.85
C ILE A 270 -10.75 31.66 4.13
N CYS A 271 -10.02 32.51 4.87
CA CYS A 271 -10.44 33.89 5.15
C CYS A 271 -10.55 34.74 3.88
N GLU A 272 -9.59 34.63 2.96
CA GLU A 272 -9.60 35.35 1.68
C GLU A 272 -10.80 34.97 0.80
N GLU A 273 -11.18 33.70 0.75
CA GLU A 273 -12.37 33.27 0.00
C GLU A 273 -13.67 33.65 0.72
N ARG A 274 -13.71 33.61 2.07
CA ARG A 274 -14.87 34.08 2.84
C ARG A 274 -15.19 35.55 2.58
N GLN A 275 -14.19 36.41 2.44
CA GLN A 275 -14.39 37.84 2.18
C GLN A 275 -15.07 38.14 0.83
N LYS A 276 -15.09 37.17 -0.09
CA LYS A 276 -15.80 37.31 -1.37
C LYS A 276 -17.29 36.99 -1.26
N THR A 277 -17.73 36.48 -0.11
CA THR A 277 -19.12 36.11 0.20
C THR A 277 -19.64 37.01 1.31
N ASP A 278 -20.77 37.69 1.06
CA ASP A 278 -21.45 38.59 2.00
C ASP A 278 -22.15 37.85 3.18
N ASP A 279 -21.94 36.54 3.28
CA ASP A 279 -22.79 35.64 4.04
C ASP A 279 -22.02 35.00 5.21
N GLN A 280 -22.66 34.92 6.39
CA GLN A 280 -22.10 34.33 7.62
C GLN A 280 -21.97 32.80 7.58
N THR A 281 -22.11 32.18 6.40
CA THR A 281 -22.09 30.72 6.24
C THR A 281 -20.67 30.15 6.29
N SER A 282 -20.55 28.91 6.76
CA SER A 282 -19.28 28.18 6.81
C SER A 282 -18.79 27.86 5.39
N LEU A 283 -17.64 28.43 5.01
CA LEU A 283 -17.01 28.14 3.72
C LEU A 283 -16.58 26.66 3.64
N PRO A 284 -17.02 25.90 2.63
CA PRO A 284 -16.66 24.50 2.48
C PRO A 284 -15.20 24.33 2.04
N VAL A 285 -14.54 23.31 2.60
CA VAL A 285 -13.18 22.90 2.21
C VAL A 285 -13.26 21.51 1.60
N TYR A 286 -12.94 21.42 0.32
CA TYR A 286 -12.87 20.13 -0.38
C TYR A 286 -11.43 19.63 -0.38
N VAL A 287 -11.22 18.37 -0.02
CA VAL A 287 -9.89 17.78 0.08
C VAL A 287 -9.72 16.71 -0.99
N VAL A 288 -8.64 16.80 -1.76
CA VAL A 288 -8.33 15.87 -2.84
C VAL A 288 -6.97 15.23 -2.62
N CYS A 289 -6.87 13.94 -2.95
CA CYS A 289 -5.60 13.26 -3.12
C CYS A 289 -5.63 12.43 -4.40
N LYS A 290 -4.66 11.53 -4.60
CA LYS A 290 -4.60 10.69 -5.81
C LYS A 290 -5.82 9.78 -5.97
N LEU A 291 -6.17 9.04 -4.91
CA LEU A 291 -7.16 7.94 -4.94
C LEU A 291 -8.34 8.11 -3.97
N GLY A 292 -8.45 9.26 -3.29
CA GLY A 292 -9.51 9.51 -2.31
C GLY A 292 -9.32 8.79 -0.97
N ASN A 293 -8.10 8.36 -0.64
CA ASN A 293 -7.75 7.65 0.60
C ASN A 293 -7.18 8.63 1.63
N ASP A 294 -6.06 9.26 1.31
CA ASP A 294 -5.41 10.26 2.16
C ASP A 294 -6.25 11.52 2.38
N SER A 295 -7.12 11.88 1.42
CA SER A 295 -8.08 12.97 1.57
C SER A 295 -9.05 12.71 2.72
N GLN A 296 -9.47 11.47 2.96
CA GLN A 296 -10.34 11.15 4.09
C GLN A 296 -9.62 11.30 5.44
N LYS A 297 -8.34 10.94 5.51
CA LYS A 297 -7.52 11.15 6.71
C LYS A 297 -7.35 12.64 7.00
N ALA A 298 -7.05 13.42 5.96
CA ALA A 298 -6.94 14.87 6.07
C ALA A 298 -8.24 15.52 6.57
N VAL A 299 -9.40 15.10 6.05
CA VAL A 299 -10.70 15.61 6.54
C VAL A 299 -10.90 15.31 8.02
N LYS A 300 -10.57 14.11 8.50
CA LYS A 300 -10.63 13.81 9.95
C LYS A 300 -9.74 14.75 10.78
N ILE A 301 -8.51 14.96 10.34
CA ILE A 301 -7.59 15.89 11.00
C ILE A 301 -8.20 17.29 11.05
N LEU A 302 -8.76 17.78 9.94
CA LEU A 302 -9.40 19.09 9.86
C LEU A 302 -10.64 19.20 10.75
N GLN A 303 -11.45 18.14 10.86
CA GLN A 303 -12.63 18.07 11.73
C GLN A 303 -12.27 18.08 13.22
N GLU A 304 -11.07 17.61 13.58
CA GLU A 304 -10.54 17.59 14.96
C GLU A 304 -9.86 18.90 15.37
N LEU A 305 -9.64 19.85 14.45
CA LEU A 305 -9.01 21.13 14.76
C LEU A 305 -9.93 22.04 15.61
N PRO A 306 -9.36 22.87 16.52
CA PRO A 306 -10.16 23.73 17.38
C PRO A 306 -10.97 24.76 16.58
N ALA A 307 -12.29 24.82 16.82
CA ALA A 307 -13.20 25.76 16.16
C ALA A 307 -12.84 27.25 16.38
N LYS A 308 -12.08 27.56 17.43
CA LYS A 308 -11.61 28.93 17.72
C LYS A 308 -10.59 29.44 16.70
N GLU A 309 -9.85 28.56 16.02
CA GLU A 309 -8.82 28.94 15.05
C GLU A 309 -9.37 28.90 13.62
N PHE A 310 -10.22 27.93 13.28
CA PHE A 310 -10.66 27.71 11.89
C PHE A 310 -12.15 28.02 11.62
N GLY A 311 -12.93 28.36 12.65
CA GLY A 311 -14.39 28.33 12.59
C GLY A 311 -14.92 26.90 12.41
N SER A 312 -16.22 26.73 12.23
CA SER A 312 -16.79 25.43 11.82
C SER A 312 -16.42 25.15 10.36
N VAL A 313 -15.26 24.53 10.13
CA VAL A 313 -14.84 24.13 8.78
C VAL A 313 -15.66 22.92 8.34
N LEU A 314 -16.44 23.10 7.28
CA LEU A 314 -17.15 21.99 6.63
C LEU A 314 -16.18 21.31 5.64
N ALA A 315 -15.34 20.41 6.14
CA ALA A 315 -14.39 19.67 5.32
C ALA A 315 -15.04 18.43 4.68
N LYS A 316 -14.87 18.23 3.38
CA LYS A 316 -15.33 17.05 2.65
C LYS A 316 -14.25 16.50 1.73
N ASP A 317 -14.18 15.18 1.58
CA ASP A 317 -13.21 14.57 0.65
C ASP A 317 -13.81 14.38 -0.77
N ILE A 318 -12.97 14.53 -1.79
CA ILE A 318 -13.34 14.19 -3.16
C ILE A 318 -13.16 12.68 -3.37
N THR A 319 -14.29 11.99 -3.51
CA THR A 319 -14.36 10.55 -3.66
C THR A 319 -13.51 10.09 -4.85
N ARG A 320 -12.60 9.15 -4.57
CA ARG A 320 -11.70 8.52 -5.55
C ARG A 320 -10.65 9.46 -6.16
N GLY A 321 -10.55 10.70 -5.67
CA GLY A 321 -9.46 11.63 -5.94
C GLY A 321 -9.26 12.00 -7.41
N LEU A 322 -8.04 12.42 -7.75
CA LEU A 322 -7.68 12.88 -9.09
C LEU A 322 -7.72 11.78 -10.15
N MET A 323 -7.57 10.50 -9.79
CA MET A 323 -7.73 9.42 -10.77
C MET A 323 -9.19 9.30 -11.23
N ALA A 324 -10.17 9.61 -10.36
CA ALA A 324 -11.56 9.71 -10.79
C ALA A 324 -11.83 10.99 -11.59
N TRP A 325 -11.18 12.10 -11.26
CA TRP A 325 -11.24 13.32 -12.06
C TRP A 325 -10.75 13.07 -13.48
N ALA A 326 -9.57 12.47 -13.63
CA ALA A 326 -8.98 12.14 -14.91
C ALA A 326 -9.84 11.16 -15.72
N ALA A 327 -10.53 10.23 -15.06
CA ALA A 327 -11.36 9.25 -15.74
C ALA A 327 -12.74 9.78 -16.17
N LYS A 328 -13.30 10.76 -15.46
CA LYS A 328 -14.71 11.15 -15.60
C LYS A 328 -14.95 12.60 -16.00
N ILE A 329 -14.02 13.50 -15.69
CA ILE A 329 -14.16 14.95 -15.89
C ILE A 329 -13.22 15.43 -16.98
N ASP A 330 -11.93 15.10 -16.87
CA ASP A 330 -10.90 15.56 -17.79
C ASP A 330 -9.96 14.42 -18.19
N SER A 331 -10.24 13.78 -19.33
CA SER A 331 -9.42 12.68 -19.86
C SER A 331 -8.00 13.10 -20.28
N THR A 332 -7.73 14.42 -20.36
CA THR A 332 -6.39 14.94 -20.66
C THR A 332 -5.53 15.08 -19.41
N PHE A 333 -6.13 15.04 -18.21
CA PHE A 333 -5.41 15.09 -16.95
C PHE A 333 -4.47 13.89 -16.79
N PRO A 334 -3.17 14.09 -16.50
CA PRO A 334 -2.20 13.00 -16.43
C PRO A 334 -2.56 11.93 -15.39
N GLN A 335 -2.52 10.66 -15.81
CA GLN A 335 -2.66 9.49 -14.93
C GLN A 335 -1.28 8.85 -14.70
N TYR A 336 -0.96 8.58 -13.43
CA TYR A 336 0.35 8.05 -12.99
C TYR A 336 0.20 7.01 -11.88
#